data_AF-A0A6L6HRA2-F1
#
_entry.id   AF-A0A6L6HRA2-F1
#
_cell.length_a   1.000
_cell.length_b   1.000
_cell.length_c   1.000
_cell.angle_alpha   90.00
_cell.angle_beta   90.00
_cell.angle_gamma   90.00
#
_symmetry.space_group_name_H-M   'P 1'
#
loop_
_entity.id
_entity.type
_entity.pdbx_description
1 polymer ?
#
loop_
_entity_poly.entity_id
_entity_poly.type
_entity_poly.pdbx_seq_one_letter_code
_entity_poly.pdbx_strand_id
1 'polypeptide(L)' 'MDRFPALRLILKLGRTGPAIIGLALTGVYLWLAWGGLGWWCLPGAPIVLAITYYLFKSYVEVIQIITEMVH' A
#
# COMPACT_ATOMS: atom_id res chain seq x y z
N MET A 1 5.65 -16.40 17.79
CA MET A 1 4.92 -15.57 16.80
C MET A 1 3.39 -15.74 16.81
N ASP A 2 2.83 -16.65 17.61
CA ASP A 2 1.37 -16.89 17.63
C ASP A 2 0.54 -15.85 18.40
N ARG A 3 1.18 -14.90 19.10
CA ARG A 3 0.51 -13.78 19.78
C ARG A 3 0.10 -12.62 18.87
N PHE A 4 0.65 -12.51 17.66
CA PHE A 4 0.39 -11.38 16.75
C PHE A 4 0.05 -11.86 15.33
N PRO A 5 -1.17 -12.36 15.10
CA PRO A 5 -1.60 -12.87 13.79
C PRO A 5 -1.55 -11.80 12.70
N ALA A 6 -1.78 -10.54 13.04
CA ALA A 6 -1.71 -9.40 12.13
C ALA A 6 -0.29 -9.20 11.56
N LEU A 7 0.76 -9.31 12.39
CA LEU A 7 2.16 -9.21 11.96
C LEU A 7 2.55 -10.36 11.04
N ARG A 8 2.09 -11.59 11.34
CA ARG A 8 2.31 -12.76 10.47
C ARG A 8 1.68 -12.57 9.10
N LEU A 9 0.52 -11.94 9.05
CA LEU A 9 -0.23 -11.69 7.82
C LEU A 9 0.45 -10.58 6.98
N ILE A 10 0.95 -9.53 7.62
CA ILE A 10 1.74 -8.46 6.99
C ILE A 10 3.04 -9.02 6.39
N LEU A 11 3.79 -9.81 7.17
CA LEU A 11 5.04 -10.44 6.69
C LEU A 11 4.79 -11.47 5.59
N LYS A 12 3.70 -12.23 5.65
CA LYS A 12 3.33 -13.23 4.63
C LYS A 12 2.86 -12.59 3.32
N LEU A 13 2.14 -11.47 3.40
CA LEU A 13 1.73 -10.71 2.23
C LEU A 13 2.88 -9.89 1.64
N GLY A 14 3.88 -9.55 2.45
CA GLY A 14 5.13 -8.91 2.03
C GLY A 14 4.90 -7.79 1.01
N ARG A 15 5.36 -8.00 -0.22
CA ARG A 15 5.29 -7.03 -1.32
C ARG A 15 3.91 -6.98 -2.02
N THR A 16 3.12 -8.04 -1.89
CA THR A 16 1.80 -8.18 -2.53
C THR A 16 0.74 -7.36 -1.80
N GLY A 17 0.83 -7.24 -0.48
CA GLY A 17 -0.09 -6.43 0.34
C GLY A 17 -0.11 -4.94 -0.07
N PRO A 18 1.03 -4.25 -0.07
CA PRO A 18 1.15 -2.87 -0.53
C PRO A 18 0.67 -2.66 -1.98
N ALA A 19 0.88 -3.64 -2.86
CA ALA A 19 0.41 -3.57 -4.24
C ALA A 19 -1.12 -3.61 -4.35
N ILE A 20 -1.78 -4.49 -3.60
CA ILE A 20 -3.25 -4.58 -3.57
C ILE A 20 -3.85 -3.29 -3.00
N ILE A 21 -3.29 -2.80 -1.89
CA ILE A 21 -3.74 -1.55 -1.26
C ILE A 21 -3.52 -0.37 -2.21
N GLY A 22 -2.37 -0.31 -2.88
CA GLY A 22 -2.07 0.72 -3.87
C GLY A 22 -3.09 0.74 -5.00
N LEU A 23 -3.41 -0.42 -5.59
CA LEU A 23 -4.42 -0.52 -6.64
C LEU A 23 -5.81 -0.08 -6.16
N ALA A 24 -6.21 -0.48 -4.95
CA ALA A 24 -7.49 -0.09 -4.39
C ALA A 24 -7.58 1.44 -4.19
N LEU A 25 -6.54 2.06 -3.64
CA LEU A 25 -6.49 3.50 -3.42
C LEU A 25 -6.41 4.29 -4.73
N THR A 26 -5.68 3.79 -5.74
CA THR A 26 -5.69 4.38 -7.07
C THR A 26 -7.08 4.32 -7.71
N GLY A 27 -7.83 3.22 -7.51
CA GLY A 27 -9.22 3.11 -7.95
C GLY A 27 -10.14 4.13 -7.27
N VAL A 28 -9.99 4.32 -5.96
CA VAL A 28 -10.73 5.35 -5.20
C VAL A 28 -10.38 6.76 -5.70
N TYR A 29 -9.10 7.04 -5.94
CA TYR A 29 -8.66 8.31 -6.51
C TYR A 29 -9.33 8.58 -7.86
N LEU A 30 -9.30 7.60 -8.77
CA LEU A 30 -9.92 7.72 -10.08
C LEU A 30 -11.42 7.98 -9.95
N TRP A 31 -12.11 7.25 -9.09
CA TRP A 31 -13.56 7.41 -8.89
C TRP A 31 -13.93 8.81 -8.39
N LEU A 32 -13.19 9.36 -7.42
CA LEU A 32 -13.43 10.69 -6.88
C LEU A 32 -13.02 11.81 -7.85
N ALA A 33 -11.91 11.65 -8.55
CA ALA A 33 -11.37 12.65 -9.46
C ALA A 33 -12.10 12.68 -10.81
N TRP A 34 -12.79 11.60 -11.20
CA TRP A 34 -13.44 11.48 -12.50
C TRP A 34 -14.45 12.59 -12.76
N GLY A 35 -15.26 12.96 -11.77
CA GLY A 35 -16.31 13.98 -11.92
C GLY A 35 -15.78 15.40 -12.16
N GLY A 36 -14.57 15.71 -11.71
CA GLY A 36 -13.97 17.04 -11.87
C GLY A 36 -12.94 17.13 -13.00
N LEU A 37 -12.11 16.10 -13.14
CA LEU A 37 -10.97 16.10 -14.07
C LEU A 37 -11.22 15.25 -15.33
N GLY A 38 -12.17 14.31 -15.29
CA GLY A 38 -12.39 13.35 -16.37
C GLY A 38 -11.08 12.65 -16.76
N TRP A 39 -10.77 12.62 -18.05
CA TRP A 39 -9.55 11.99 -18.58
C TRP A 39 -8.23 12.56 -18.02
N TRP A 40 -8.23 13.80 -17.51
CA TRP A 40 -7.05 14.41 -16.90
C TRP A 40 -6.66 13.79 -15.55
N CYS A 41 -7.48 12.92 -14.96
CA CYS A 41 -7.08 12.18 -13.76
C CYS A 41 -6.16 10.97 -14.08
N LEU A 42 -6.14 10.47 -15.33
CA LEU A 42 -5.35 9.29 -15.69
C LEU A 42 -3.83 9.46 -15.50
N PRO A 43 -3.21 10.61 -15.85
CA PRO A 43 -1.79 10.83 -15.55
C PRO A 43 -1.47 10.88 -14.06
N GLY A 44 -2.45 11.20 -13.20
CA GLY A 44 -2.30 11.18 -11.75
C GLY A 44 -2.34 9.78 -11.15
N ALA A 45 -3.00 8.83 -11.80
CA ALA A 45 -3.13 7.45 -11.33
C ALA A 45 -1.78 6.73 -11.09
N PRO A 46 -0.78 6.76 -12.00
CA PRO A 46 0.52 6.15 -11.74
C PRO A 46 1.28 6.83 -10.58
N ILE A 47 1.09 8.13 -10.38
CA ILE A 47 1.69 8.87 -9.25
C ILE A 47 1.08 8.39 -7.94
N VAL A 48 -0.26 8.34 -7.85
CA VAL A 48 -0.99 7.85 -6.67
C VAL A 48 -0.62 6.40 -6.37
N LEU A 49 -0.54 5.55 -7.39
CA LEU A 49 -0.14 4.15 -7.24
C LEU A 49 1.29 4.03 -6.70
N ALA A 50 2.23 4.79 -7.24
CA ALA A 50 3.61 4.78 -6.79
C ALA A 50 3.71 5.25 -5.32
N ILE A 51 3.12 6.39 -4.99
CA ILE A 51 3.17 6.97 -3.63
C ILE A 51 2.57 5.98 -2.61
N THR A 52 1.37 5.47 -2.88
CA THR A 52 0.71 4.53 -1.97
C THR A 52 1.53 3.25 -1.83
N TYR A 53 1.98 2.66 -2.93
CA TYR A 53 2.82 1.46 -2.90
C TYR A 53 4.10 1.65 -2.08
N TYR A 54 4.85 2.73 -2.30
CA TYR A 54 6.08 2.99 -1.56
C TYR A 54 5.81 3.26 -0.08
N LEU A 55 4.78 4.03 0.25
CA LEU A 55 4.41 4.31 1.65
C LEU A 55 4.09 3.02 2.41
N PHE A 56 3.23 2.16 1.84
CA PHE A 56 2.86 0.90 2.47
C PHE A 56 4.02 -0.10 2.48
N LYS A 57 4.85 -0.14 1.43
CA LYS A 57 6.07 -0.96 1.40
C LYS A 57 7.04 -0.56 2.51
N SER A 58 7.32 0.73 2.67
CA SER A 58 8.18 1.23 3.75
C SER A 58 7.61 0.91 5.12
N TYR A 59 6.29 0.99 5.32
CA TYR A 59 5.66 0.58 6.57
C TYR A 59 5.88 -0.91 6.88
N VAL A 60 5.74 -1.80 5.89
CA VAL A 60 6.01 -3.24 6.06
C VAL A 60 7.48 -3.50 6.40
N GLU A 61 8.41 -2.82 5.74
CA GLU A 61 9.85 -2.95 6.01
C GLU A 61 10.21 -2.47 7.42
N VAL A 62 9.64 -1.35 7.87
CA VAL A 62 9.85 -0.86 9.25
C VAL A 62 9.35 -1.87 10.27
N ILE A 63 8.17 -2.45 10.05
CA ILE A 63 7.65 -3.52 10.92
C ILE A 63 8.59 -4.71 10.94
N GLN A 64 9.10 -5.13 9.78
CA GLN A 64 10.02 -6.26 9.69
C GLN A 64 11.31 -6.00 10.49
N ILE A 65 11.91 -4.82 10.33
CA ILE A 65 13.12 -4.40 11.08
C ILE A 65 12.85 -4.43 12.59
N ILE A 66 11.72 -3.87 13.04
CA ILE A 66 11.36 -3.87 14.46
C ILE A 66 11.21 -5.31 14.97
N THR A 67 10.57 -6.19 14.21
CA THR A 67 10.40 -7.59 14.64
C THR A 67 11.71 -8.36 14.70
N GLU A 68 12.64 -8.10 13.77
CA GLU A 68 13.95 -8.73 13.73
C GLU A 68 14.86 -8.24 14.87
N MET A 69 14.76 -6.97 15.26
CA MET A 69 15.56 -6.41 16.38
C MET A 69 15.05 -6.82 17.77
N VAL A 70 13.78 -7.25 17.87
CA VAL A 70 13.14 -7.65 19.14
C VAL A 70 13.35 -9.15 19.44
N HIS A 71 13.81 -9.94 18.46
CA HIS A 71 14.17 -11.36 18.64
C HIS A 71 15.69 -11.52 18.63
#